data_AF-A0A643IPZ7-F1
#
_entry.id   AF-A0A643IPZ7-F1
#
_cell.length_a   1.000
_cell.length_b   1.000
_cell.length_c   1.000
_cell.angle_alpha   90.00
_cell.angle_beta   90.00
_cell.angle_gamma   90.00
#
_symmetry.space_group_name_H-M   'P 1'
#
loop_
_entity.id
_entity.type
_entity.pdbx_description
1 polymer ?
#
loop_
_entity_poly.entity_id
_entity_poly.type
_entity_poly.pdbx_seq_one_letter_code
_entity_poly.pdbx_strand_id
1 'polypeptide(L)'
;MILRLHEVARSHGAGRQRYRLRVPALELRAGRQLAIVGPSGCGKSTLLDLLALALAPDPGGRFEFLAGERPQDIAALWRDGRQDRLAALRRQHCGYVLQ
;
A
#
# COMPACT_ATOMS: atom_id res chain seq x y z
N MET A 1 -6.62 9.07 11.17
CA MET A 1 -5.65 8.22 10.45
C MET A 1 -5.41 8.81 9.06
N ILE A 2 -4.15 8.83 8.61
CA ILE A 2 -3.71 9.29 7.29
C ILE A 2 -2.75 8.24 6.72
N LEU A 3 -2.89 7.92 5.44
CA LEU A 3 -2.01 7.01 4.71
C LEU A 3 -1.45 7.77 3.49
N ARG A 4 -0.12 7.80 3.34
CA ARG A 4 0.58 8.57 2.32
C ARG A 4 1.48 7.68 1.48
N LEU A 5 1.35 7.78 0.16
CA LEU A 5 2.26 7.20 -0.81
C LEU A 5 2.90 8.35 -1.59
N HIS A 6 4.21 8.27 -1.80
CA HIS A 6 4.94 9.12 -2.72
C HIS A 6 5.99 8.30 -3.47
N GLU A 7 5.90 8.30 -4.81
CA GLU A 7 6.73 7.49 -5.71
C GLU A 7 6.76 6.00 -5.33
N VAL A 8 5.64 5.48 -4.82
CA VAL A 8 5.52 4.07 -4.44
C VAL A 8 5.29 3.25 -5.70
N ALA A 9 6.02 2.14 -5.83
CA ALA A 9 5.86 1.23 -6.94
C ALA A 9 5.70 -0.20 -6.46
N ARG A 10 5.12 -1.04 -7.32
CA ARG A 10 5.13 -2.48 -7.16
C ARG A 10 5.29 -3.16 -8.50
N SER A 11 6.30 -4.00 -8.61
CA SER A 11 6.52 -4.86 -9.77
C SER A 11 5.94 -6.24 -9.53
N HIS A 12 5.35 -6.84 -10.56
CA HIS A 12 4.82 -8.20 -10.51
C HIS A 12 5.14 -8.95 -11.81
N GLY A 13 5.23 -10.27 -11.72
CA GLY A 13 5.56 -11.15 -12.85
C GLY A 13 7.06 -11.26 -13.12
N ALA A 14 7.41 -12.19 -14.02
CA ALA A 14 8.78 -12.46 -14.46
C ALA A 14 8.85 -12.51 -16.00
N GLY A 15 10.02 -12.18 -16.55
CA GLY A 15 10.26 -12.21 -18.00
C GLY A 15 9.33 -11.27 -18.79
N ARG A 16 8.70 -11.80 -19.84
CA ARG A 16 7.84 -11.05 -20.76
C ARG A 16 6.51 -10.55 -20.18
N GLN A 17 6.10 -11.04 -19.00
CA GLN A 17 4.83 -10.67 -18.35
C GLN A 17 5.03 -9.73 -17.15
N ARG A 18 6.12 -8.96 -17.15
CA ARG A 18 6.41 -8.01 -16.08
C ARG A 18 5.55 -6.76 -16.23
N TYR A 19 4.81 -6.39 -15.19
CA TYR A 19 4.18 -5.08 -15.09
C TYR A 19 4.63 -4.37 -13.82
N ARG A 20 4.53 -3.04 -13.84
CA ARG A 20 4.88 -2.18 -12.72
C ARG A 20 3.76 -1.18 -12.47
N LEU A 21 3.12 -1.30 -11.32
CA LEU A 21 2.25 -0.27 -10.77
C LEU A 21 3.13 0.85 -10.22
N ARG A 22 2.83 2.10 -10.56
CA ARG A 22 3.45 3.29 -9.97
C ARG A 22 2.37 4.22 -9.43
N VAL A 23 2.56 4.70 -8.21
CA VAL A 23 1.71 5.67 -7.52
C VAL A 23 2.57 6.90 -7.22
N PRO A 24 2.50 7.95 -8.08
CA PRO A 24 3.33 9.14 -7.91
C PRO A 24 3.04 9.83 -6.57
N ALA A 25 1.76 10.03 -6.26
CA ALA A 25 1.31 10.53 -4.97
C ALA A 25 -0.11 10.06 -4.69
N LEU A 26 -0.37 9.66 -3.45
CA LEU A 26 -1.71 9.40 -2.95
C LEU A 26 -1.76 9.69 -1.45
N GLU A 27 -2.77 10.44 -1.02
CA GLU A 27 -3.07 10.63 0.40
C GLU A 27 -4.50 10.18 0.68
N LEU A 28 -4.64 9.24 1.60
CA LEU A 28 -5.93 8.81 2.13
C LEU A 28 -6.09 9.34 3.55
N ARG A 29 -7.27 9.87 3.86
CA ARG A 29 -7.62 10.38 5.18
C ARG A 29 -8.86 9.67 5.70
N ALA A 30 -8.89 9.40 7.00
CA ALA A 30 -10.07 8.84 7.65
C ALA A 30 -11.32 9.67 7.34
N GLY A 31 -12.46 9.00 7.14
CA GLY A 31 -13.73 9.65 6.77
C GLY A 31 -13.85 10.05 5.30
N ARG A 32 -12.84 9.77 4.46
CA ARG A 32 -12.92 9.97 3.00
C ARG A 32 -13.17 8.66 2.29
N GLN A 33 -13.93 8.74 1.20
CA GLN A 33 -14.12 7.66 0.26
C GLN A 33 -13.28 7.93 -0.99
N LEU A 34 -12.58 6.91 -1.47
CA LEU A 34 -11.83 6.93 -2.73
C LEU A 34 -12.34 5.80 -3.62
N ALA A 35 -12.64 6.11 -4.87
CA ALA A 35 -12.88 5.12 -5.91
C ALA A 35 -11.65 4.98 -6.80
N ILE A 36 -11.21 3.75 -7.07
CA ILE A 36 -10.14 3.43 -8.02
C ILE A 36 -10.81 2.82 -9.25
N VAL A 37 -10.70 3.51 -10.39
CA VAL A 37 -11.29 3.09 -11.66
C VAL A 37 -10.21 2.86 -12.71
N GLY A 38 -10.50 1.98 -13.67
CA GLY A 38 -9.59 1.68 -14.77
C GLY A 38 -9.83 0.29 -15.39
N PRO A 39 -9.26 0.01 -16.57
CA PRO A 39 -9.43 -1.27 -17.27
C PRO A 39 -9.03 -2.50 -16.44
N SER A 40 -9.53 -3.68 -16.82
CA SER A 40 -9.05 -4.93 -16.21
C SER A 40 -7.54 -5.08 -16.39
N GLY A 41 -6.85 -5.60 -15.37
CA GLY A 41 -5.40 -5.80 -15.40
C GLY A 41 -4.53 -4.55 -15.18
N CYS A 42 -5.10 -3.34 -15.03
CA CYS A 42 -4.29 -2.12 -14.83
C CYS A 42 -3.64 -1.96 -13.44
N GLY A 43 -3.80 -2.95 -12.54
CA GLY A 43 -3.19 -2.95 -11.21
C GLY A 43 -4.06 -2.43 -10.06
N LYS A 44 -5.39 -2.33 -10.24
CA LYS A 44 -6.31 -1.89 -9.17
C LYS A 44 -6.24 -2.76 -7.91
N SER A 45 -6.35 -4.07 -8.06
CA SER A 45 -6.25 -5.01 -6.93
C SER A 45 -4.87 -4.95 -6.28
N THR A 46 -3.80 -4.81 -7.08
CA THR A 46 -2.45 -4.60 -6.57
C THR A 46 -2.33 -3.33 -5.73
N LEU A 47 -2.98 -2.22 -6.15
CA LEU A 47 -3.04 -1.00 -5.37
C LEU A 47 -3.82 -1.21 -4.07
N LEU A 48 -4.96 -1.90 -4.12
CA LEU A 48 -5.74 -2.24 -2.92
C LEU A 48 -4.94 -3.10 -1.94
N ASP A 49 -4.20 -4.10 -2.41
CA ASP A 49 -3.34 -4.94 -1.55
C ASP A 49 -2.20 -4.13 -0.91
N LEU A 50 -1.60 -3.17 -1.64
CA LEU A 50 -0.62 -2.24 -1.07
C LEU A 50 -1.23 -1.39 0.04
N LEU A 51 -2.40 -0.79 -0.21
CA LEU A 51 -3.12 0.07 0.74
C LEU A 51 -3.60 -0.72 1.96
N ALA A 52 -3.97 -1.99 1.78
CA ALA A 52 -4.33 -2.91 2.85
C ALA A 52 -3.12 -3.45 3.63
N LEU A 53 -1.90 -3.02 3.30
CA LEU A 53 -0.65 -3.53 3.88
C LEU A 53 -0.50 -5.05 3.72
N ALA A 54 -1.17 -5.64 2.74
CA ALA A 54 -1.11 -7.07 2.40
C ALA A 54 0.04 -7.37 1.43
N LEU A 55 0.49 -6.36 0.70
CA LEU A 55 1.56 -6.47 -0.28
C LEU A 55 2.69 -5.48 0.03
N ALA A 56 3.94 -5.95 -0.10
CA ALA A 56 5.12 -5.10 0.06
C ALA A 56 5.33 -4.19 -1.15
N PRO A 57 5.68 -2.90 -0.98
CA PRO A 57 6.13 -2.05 -2.07
C PRO A 57 7.52 -2.47 -2.59
N ASP A 58 7.88 -2.03 -3.79
CA ASP A 58 9.27 -2.04 -4.26
C ASP A 58 10.09 -0.98 -3.47
N PRO A 59 11.42 -1.13 -3.39
CA PRO A 59 12.28 -0.10 -2.78
C PRO A 59 12.22 1.25 -3.50
N GLY A 60 12.44 2.33 -2.74
CA GLY A 60 12.68 3.69 -3.26
C GLY A 60 11.56 4.71 -3.03
N GLY A 61 10.32 4.27 -2.88
CA GLY A 61 9.19 5.15 -2.55
C GLY A 61 9.05 5.41 -1.05
N ARG A 62 8.28 6.44 -0.69
CA ARG A 62 7.85 6.70 0.71
C ARG A 62 6.42 6.22 0.90
N PHE A 63 6.21 5.37 1.91
CA PHE A 63 4.90 4.85 2.28
C PHE A 63 4.72 5.02 3.79
N GLU A 64 3.92 6.00 4.20
CA GLU A 64 3.72 6.36 5.59
C GLU A 64 2.30 6.10 6.06
N PHE A 65 2.17 5.66 7.31
CA PHE A 65 0.89 5.44 7.98
C PHE A 65 0.84 6.17 9.32
N LEU A 66 -0.10 7.09 9.47
CA LEU A 66 -0.27 7.95 10.63
C LEU A 66 -1.59 7.62 11.31
N ALA A 67 -1.58 6.85 12.40
CA ALA A 67 -2.77 6.51 13.19
C ALA A 67 -2.59 6.63 14.71
N GLY A 68 -1.53 7.30 15.13
CA GLY A 68 -1.24 7.65 16.51
C GLY A 68 -0.28 8.83 16.54
N GLU A 69 0.52 8.95 17.59
CA GLU A 69 1.45 10.08 17.77
C GLU A 69 2.61 10.09 16.78
N ARG A 70 3.03 8.92 16.27
CA ARG A 70 4.21 8.79 15.40
C ARG A 70 3.86 8.15 14.05
N PRO A 71 4.28 8.77 12.92
CA PRO A 71 4.23 8.13 11.61
C PRO A 71 4.98 6.79 11.61
N GLN A 72 4.42 5.81 10.92
CA GLN A 72 5.06 4.52 10.66
C GLN A 72 5.50 4.48 9.20
N ASP A 73 6.78 4.19 8.94
CA ASP A 73 7.28 3.91 7.59
C ASP A 73 6.97 2.46 7.22
N ILE A 74 5.92 2.26 6.41
CA ILE A 74 5.46 0.95 5.96
C ILE A 74 6.52 0.25 5.11
N ALA A 75 7.24 0.99 4.26
CA ALA A 75 8.27 0.40 3.41
C ALA A 75 9.46 -0.11 4.26
N ALA A 76 9.84 0.61 5.31
CA ALA A 76 10.83 0.15 6.27
C ALA A 76 10.34 -1.09 7.05
N LEU A 77 9.10 -1.11 7.52
CA LEU A 77 8.55 -2.28 8.24
C LEU A 77 8.58 -3.56 7.39
N TRP A 78 8.30 -3.47 6.08
CA TRP A 78 8.47 -4.59 5.17
C TRP A 78 9.92 -5.01 4.99
N ARG A 79 10.82 -4.04 4.79
CA ARG A 79 12.27 -4.28 4.62
C ARG A 79 12.89 -4.94 5.85
N ASP A 80 12.47 -4.51 7.03
CA ASP A 80 12.98 -4.98 8.32
C ASP A 80 12.26 -6.25 8.81
N GLY A 81 11.37 -6.83 7.99
CA GLY A 81 10.66 -8.07 8.33
C GLY A 81 9.69 -7.94 9.52
N ARG A 82 9.20 -6.73 9.83
CA ARG A 82 8.33 -6.44 10.98
C ARG A 82 6.87 -6.84 10.72
N GLN A 83 6.66 -8.11 10.39
CA GLN A 83 5.35 -8.68 10.06
C GLN A 83 4.33 -8.50 11.19
N ASP A 84 4.73 -8.64 12.45
CA ASP A 84 3.86 -8.41 13.60
C ASP A 84 3.31 -6.99 13.65
N ARG A 85 4.16 -6.00 13.31
CA ARG A 85 3.75 -4.59 13.31
C ARG A 85 2.80 -4.30 12.14
N LEU A 86 3.09 -4.84 10.96
CA LEU A 86 2.19 -4.76 9.80
C LEU A 86 0.84 -5.43 10.10
N ALA A 87 0.85 -6.62 10.72
CA ALA A 87 -0.35 -7.32 11.15
C ALA A 87 -1.15 -6.53 12.19
N ALA A 88 -0.49 -5.92 13.17
CA ALA A 88 -1.14 -5.06 14.16
C ALA A 88 -1.82 -3.85 13.52
N LEU A 89 -1.13 -3.16 12.60
CA LEU A 89 -1.70 -2.03 11.86
C LEU A 89 -2.92 -2.46 11.03
N ARG A 90 -2.83 -3.60 10.33
CA ARG A 90 -3.97 -4.16 9.59
C ARG A 90 -5.15 -4.43 10.52
N ARG A 91 -4.92 -5.15 11.62
CA ARG A 91 -5.97 -5.49 12.59
C ARG A 91 -6.66 -4.26 13.18
N GLN A 92 -5.91 -3.19 13.42
CA GLN A 92 -6.42 -1.98 14.07
C GLN A 92 -7.11 -1.02 13.11
N HIS A 93 -6.72 -1.02 11.82
CA HIS A 93 -7.06 0.08 10.93
C HIS A 93 -7.46 -0.32 9.49
N CYS A 94 -7.26 -1.57 9.08
CA CYS A 94 -7.58 -2.03 7.74
C CYS A 94 -8.64 -3.13 7.79
N GLY A 95 -9.88 -2.80 7.39
CA GLY A 95 -10.83 -3.79 6.93
C GLY A 95 -10.55 -4.12 5.47
N TYR A 96 -10.42 -5.40 5.12
CA TYR A 96 -10.19 -5.81 3.74
C TYR A 96 -11.23 -6.85 3.35
N VAL A 97 -12.04 -6.50 2.34
CA VAL A 97 -13.06 -7.39 1.76
C VAL A 97 -12.66 -7.61 0.32
N LEU A 98 -12.23 -8.84 0.02
CA LEU A 98 -12.01 -9.28 -1.35
C LEU A 98 -13.38 -9.61 -1.97
N GLN A 99 -13.60 -9.12 -3.19
CA GLN A 99 -14.74 -9.49 -4.02
C GLN A 99 -14.26 -10.28 -5.23
#